data_AF-A0A2W6RNG4-F1
#
_entry.id   AF-A0A2W6RNG4-F1
#
_cell.length_a   1.000
_cell.length_b   1.000
_cell.length_c   1.000
_cell.angle_alpha   90.00
_cell.angle_beta   90.00
_cell.angle_gamma   90.00
#
_symmetry.space_group_name_H-M   'P 1'
#
loop_
_entity.id
_entity.type
_entity.pdbx_description
1 polymer ?
#
loop_
_entity_poly.entity_id
_entity_poly.type
_entity_poly.pdbx_seq_one_letter_code
_entity_poly.pdbx_strand_id
1 'polypeptide(L)'
;MPANLHVRNVPDEITRRMKARAAANGRSAEAEHRAVLEQAFGGEDKQAWLNRADALRAAILARRGGEPLPSSVDLIREDRDSR
;
A
#
# COMPACT_ATOMS: atom_id res chain seq x y z
N MET A 1 -2.50 16.94 -11.94
CA MET A 1 -3.37 17.12 -13.12
C MET A 1 -3.99 15.78 -13.47
N PRO A 2 -5.29 15.69 -13.80
CA PRO A 2 -5.87 14.43 -14.25
C PRO A 2 -5.30 14.02 -15.61
N ALA A 3 -5.10 12.72 -15.83
CA ALA A 3 -4.63 12.15 -17.08
C ALA A 3 -5.71 11.25 -17.69
N ASN A 4 -5.89 11.32 -19.01
CA ASN A 4 -6.81 10.44 -19.74
C ASN A 4 -6.06 9.21 -20.23
N LEU A 5 -6.59 8.02 -19.92
CA LEU A 5 -6.02 6.74 -20.34
C LEU A 5 -6.88 6.13 -21.45
N HIS A 6 -6.27 5.83 -22.60
CA HIS A 6 -6.92 5.10 -23.69
C HIS A 6 -6.26 3.73 -23.86
N VAL A 7 -7.02 2.65 -23.66
CA VAL A 7 -6.53 1.27 -23.85
C VAL A 7 -7.14 0.70 -25.13
N ARG A 8 -6.29 0.22 -26.06
CA ARG A 8 -6.72 -0.36 -27.34
C ARG A 8 -6.81 -1.88 -27.22
N ASN A 9 -7.70 -2.49 -28.02
CA ASN A 9 -7.82 -3.94 -28.20
C ASN A 9 -8.09 -4.71 -26.90
N VAL A 10 -8.92 -4.16 -26.01
CA VAL A 10 -9.35 -4.88 -24.80
C VAL A 10 -10.32 -6.00 -25.18
N PRO A 11 -10.09 -7.25 -24.76
CA PRO A 11 -11.00 -8.35 -25.05
C PRO A 11 -12.41 -8.08 -24.50
N ASP A 12 -13.44 -8.37 -25.29
CA ASP A 12 -14.86 -8.12 -24.92
C ASP A 12 -15.27 -8.81 -23.61
N GLU A 13 -14.69 -9.97 -23.32
CA GLU A 13 -14.92 -10.71 -22.08
C GLU A 13 -14.47 -9.91 -20.85
N ILE A 14 -13.33 -9.22 -20.93
CA ILE A 14 -12.83 -8.37 -19.86
C ILE A 14 -13.79 -7.20 -19.63
N THR A 15 -14.22 -6.55 -20.71
CA THR A 15 -15.18 -5.44 -20.65
C THR A 15 -16.51 -5.87 -20.03
N ARG A 16 -16.99 -7.07 -20.35
CA ARG A 16 -18.22 -7.65 -19.76
C ARG A 16 -18.09 -7.89 -18.27
N ARG A 17 -17.04 -8.60 -17.84
CA ARG A 17 -16.78 -8.88 -16.42
C ARG A 17 -16.64 -7.60 -15.60
N MET A 18 -15.96 -6.62 -16.16
CA MET A 18 -15.76 -5.33 -15.50
C MET A 18 -17.09 -4.55 -15.36
N LYS A 19 -17.94 -4.52 -16.39
CA LYS A 19 -19.27 -3.90 -16.28
C LYS A 19 -20.14 -4.59 -15.23
N ALA A 20 -20.10 -5.92 -15.15
CA ALA A 20 -20.80 -6.68 -14.12
C ALA A 20 -20.29 -6.33 -12.71
N ARG A 21 -18.96 -6.25 -12.53
CA ARG A 21 -18.33 -5.82 -11.27
C ARG A 21 -18.72 -4.38 -10.89
N ALA A 22 -18.73 -3.46 -11.85
CA ALA A 22 -19.14 -2.07 -11.62
C ALA A 22 -20.61 -1.99 -11.15
N ALA A 23 -21.51 -2.73 -11.79
CA ALA A 23 -22.91 -2.81 -11.41
C ALA A 23 -23.09 -3.40 -9.99
N ALA A 24 -22.35 -4.46 -9.65
CA ALA A 24 -22.36 -5.07 -8.32
C ALA A 24 -21.87 -4.09 -7.23
N ASN A 25 -20.90 -3.24 -7.56
CA ASN A 25 -20.35 -2.23 -6.65
C ASN A 25 -21.17 -0.92 -6.61
N GLY A 26 -22.25 -0.80 -7.40
CA GLY A 26 -23.06 0.42 -7.51
C GLY A 26 -22.29 1.61 -8.10
N ARG A 27 -21.30 1.35 -8.96
CA ARG A 27 -20.41 2.36 -9.55
C ARG A 27 -20.53 2.39 -11.07
N SER A 28 -20.18 3.52 -11.68
CA SER A 28 -20.04 3.58 -13.14
C SER A 28 -18.85 2.74 -13.60
N ALA A 29 -18.85 2.33 -14.87
CA ALA A 29 -17.73 1.60 -15.44
C ALA A 29 -16.42 2.38 -15.27
N GLU A 30 -16.40 3.70 -15.54
CA GLU A 30 -15.22 4.54 -15.36
C GLU A 30 -14.73 4.59 -13.90
N ALA A 31 -15.65 4.71 -12.94
CA ALA A 31 -15.31 4.72 -11.52
C ALA A 31 -14.69 3.37 -11.08
N GLU A 32 -15.19 2.26 -11.62
CA GLU A 32 -14.60 0.95 -11.37
C GLU A 32 -13.18 0.84 -11.97
N HIS A 33 -12.94 1.36 -13.17
CA HIS A 33 -11.59 1.39 -13.75
C HIS A 33 -10.62 2.16 -12.84
N ARG A 34 -11.03 3.34 -12.38
CA ARG A 34 -10.19 4.16 -11.51
C ARG A 34 -9.87 3.44 -10.21
N ALA A 35 -10.88 2.82 -9.59
CA ALA A 35 -10.69 2.05 -8.36
C ALA A 35 -9.73 0.85 -8.56
N VAL A 36 -9.82 0.13 -9.68
CA VAL A 36 -8.89 -0.98 -9.99
C VAL A 36 -7.48 -0.47 -10.24
N LEU A 37 -7.32 0.67 -10.93
CA LEU A 37 -6.01 1.30 -11.13
C LEU A 37 -5.40 1.78 -9.81
N GLU A 38 -6.19 2.40 -8.94
CA GLU A 38 -5.75 2.78 -7.58
C GLU A 38 -5.39 1.56 -6.75
N GLN A 39 -6.16 0.47 -6.84
CA GLN A 39 -5.82 -0.76 -6.13
C GLN A 39 -4.52 -1.40 -6.66
N ALA A 40 -4.31 -1.39 -7.97
CA ALA A 40 -3.16 -2.05 -8.60
C ALA A 40 -1.87 -1.20 -8.54
N PHE A 41 -2.00 0.13 -8.62
CA PHE A 41 -0.88 1.06 -8.78
C PHE A 41 -0.85 2.21 -7.76
N GLY A 42 -1.83 2.33 -6.87
CA GLY A 42 -1.91 3.39 -5.88
C GLY A 42 -0.83 3.34 -4.80
N GLY A 43 0.09 2.37 -4.89
CA GLY A 43 1.04 2.08 -3.83
C GLY A 43 0.31 1.63 -2.57
N GLU A 44 1.09 1.40 -1.52
CA GLU A 44 0.48 1.25 -0.22
C GLU A 44 0.07 2.64 0.28
N ASP A 45 -1.18 2.78 0.71
CA ASP A 45 -1.60 4.01 1.38
C ASP A 45 -0.61 4.31 2.51
N LYS A 46 -0.08 5.53 2.52
CA LYS A 46 0.94 5.95 3.50
C LYS A 46 0.45 5.66 4.92
N GLN A 47 -0.84 5.84 5.18
CA GLN A 47 -1.43 5.54 6.48
C GLN A 47 -1.47 4.03 6.76
N ALA A 48 -1.85 3.21 5.78
CA ALA A 48 -1.76 1.76 5.89
C ALA A 48 -0.33 1.26 6.16
N TRP A 49 0.68 1.84 5.49
CA TRP A 49 2.08 1.53 5.75
C TRP A 49 2.50 1.93 7.18
N LEU A 50 2.16 3.15 7.62
CA LEU A 50 2.45 3.63 8.97
C LEU A 50 1.83 2.72 10.04
N ASN A 51 0.55 2.37 9.88
CA ASN A 51 -0.15 1.48 10.81
C ASN A 51 0.52 0.10 10.90
N ARG A 52 0.96 -0.47 9.77
CA ARG A 52 1.70 -1.75 9.79
C ARG A 52 3.07 -1.61 10.43
N ALA A 53 3.78 -0.51 10.19
CA ALA A 53 5.07 -0.24 10.82
C ALA A 53 4.93 -0.12 12.35
N ASP A 54 3.89 0.56 12.84
CA ASP A 54 3.61 0.69 14.27
C ASP A 54 3.20 -0.64 14.91
N ALA A 55 2.37 -1.43 14.22
CA ALA A 55 2.03 -2.78 14.66
C ALA A 55 3.27 -3.68 14.76
N LEU A 56 4.19 -3.58 13.80
CA LEU A 56 5.46 -4.31 13.83
C LEU A 56 6.35 -3.86 15.00
N ARG A 57 6.48 -2.54 15.23
CA ARG A 57 7.22 -2.00 16.38
C ARG A 57 6.66 -2.51 17.71
N ALA A 58 5.34 -2.46 17.87
CA ALA A 58 4.67 -2.96 19.06
C ALA A 58 4.89 -4.48 19.26
N ALA A 59 4.81 -5.26 18.18
CA ALA A 59 5.06 -6.70 18.23
C ALA A 59 6.52 -7.04 18.63
N ILE A 60 7.50 -6.29 18.11
CA ILE A 60 8.91 -6.46 18.50
C ILE A 60 9.09 -6.10 19.97
N LEU A 61 8.52 -4.98 20.42
CA LEU A 61 8.60 -4.53 21.80
C LEU A 61 8.02 -5.59 22.77
N ALA A 62 6.84 -6.14 22.43
CA ALA A 62 6.21 -7.18 23.22
C ALA A 62 7.07 -8.45 23.30
N ARG A 63 7.68 -8.89 22.19
CA ARG A 63 8.60 -10.05 22.15
C ARG A 63 9.86 -9.84 22.99
N ARG A 64 10.28 -8.59 23.19
CA ARG A 64 11.45 -8.22 24.01
C ARG A 64 11.08 -7.88 25.45
N GLY A 65 9.88 -8.20 25.91
CA GLY A 65 9.45 -7.94 27.28
C GLY A 65 9.31 -6.45 27.61
N GLY A 66 9.05 -5.60 26.61
CA GLY A 66 8.95 -4.16 26.78
C GLY A 66 10.25 -3.39 26.55
N GLU A 67 11.36 -4.07 26.24
CA GLU A 67 12.64 -3.41 25.98
C GLU A 67 12.71 -2.88 24.52
N PRO A 68 12.89 -1.57 24.31
CA PRO A 68 12.98 -1.00 22.97
C PRO A 68 14.23 -1.45 22.21
N LEU A 69 14.19 -1.32 20.88
CA LEU A 69 15.40 -1.41 20.06
C LEU A 69 16.29 -0.18 20.32
N PRO A 70 17.63 -0.36 20.32
CA PRO A 70 18.55 0.76 20.33
C PRO A 70 18.23 1.71 19.18
N SER A 71 18.37 3.01 19.40
CA SER A 71 18.18 3.94 18.31
C SER A 71 19.29 3.77 17.28
N SER A 72 19.02 4.10 16.02
CA SER A 72 20.05 4.11 14.99
C SER A 72 21.21 5.04 15.36
N VAL A 73 20.95 6.10 16.13
CA VAL A 73 21.99 7.03 16.61
C VAL A 73 22.93 6.34 17.59
N ASP A 74 22.40 5.51 18.49
CA ASP A 74 23.21 4.79 19.48
C ASP A 74 24.11 3.76 18.78
N LEU A 75 23.56 3.02 17.81
CA LEU A 75 24.31 2.04 17.02
C LEU A 75 25.43 2.69 16.20
N ILE A 76 25.17 3.85 15.60
CA ILE A 76 26.19 4.60 14.84
C ILE A 76 27.30 5.11 15.76
N ARG A 77 26.95 5.57 16.98
CA ARG A 77 27.95 6.00 17.96
C ARG A 77 28.82 4.84 18.41
N GLU A 78 28.21 3.70 18.73
CA GLU A 78 28.92 2.47 19.12
C GLU A 78 29.91 2.01 18.04
N ASP A 79 29.50 1.98 16.77
CA ASP A 79 30.38 1.59 15.65
C ASP A 79 31.51 2.61 15.40
N ARG A 80 31.28 3.90 15.68
CA ARG A 80 32.32 4.93 15.57
C ARG A 80 33.32 4.82 16.72
N ASP A 81 32.84 4.64 17.94
CA ASP A 81 33.66 4.68 19.16
C ASP A 81 34.46 3.38 19.39
N SER A 82 34.18 2.33 18.61
CA SER A 82 34.89 1.04 18.60
C SER A 82 36.01 0.92 17.55
N ARG A 83 36.29 1.98 16.79
CA ARG A 83 37.35 2.04 15.76
C ARG A 83 38.61 2.75 16.22
#